data_AF-A0A960RQ66-F1
#
_entry.id   AF-A0A960RQ66-F1
#
_cell.length_a   1.000
_cell.length_b   1.000
_cell.length_c   1.000
_cell.angle_alpha   90.00
_cell.angle_beta   90.00
_cell.angle_gamma   90.00
#
_symmetry.space_group_name_H-M   'P 1'
#
loop_
_entity.id
_entity.type
_entity.pdbx_description
1 polymer ?
#
loop_
_entity_poly.entity_id
_entity_poly.type
_entity_poly.pdbx_seq_one_letter_code
_entity_poly.pdbx_strand_id
1 'polypeptide(L)'
;MRASQAILKSLVEAKASVLRPHITDTLNNSLDLLPHITTTPDQWLQHPYPFLSKIDISWLESQQLRLHELGKSPTSQIAQFSHFSLWQSLIHNQTKILPFQAARELPLGNLLELTKSDSVKLFHLLGLFDLSLDLKKIVQTPTLQAIKSALSAAQMQFLKSLANKPTTVDFGRLDLDRWNRQPQSLQDVLFNRGLNRLAKALFHAESSIIWYFERILDKPMGTKFKKLISDLKNAPAQKALMTEVQTALDQLRKPV
;
A
#
# COMPACT_ATOMS: atom_id res chain seq x y z
N MET A 1 -11.88 1.49 29.46
CA MET A 1 -11.66 0.13 28.91
C MET A 1 -12.85 -0.82 29.04
N ARG A 2 -13.65 -0.82 30.13
CA ARG A 2 -14.76 -1.78 30.30
C ARG A 2 -15.99 -1.54 29.40
N ALA A 3 -16.25 -0.30 28.97
CA ALA A 3 -17.40 0.03 28.10
C ALA A 3 -17.26 -0.52 26.67
N SER A 4 -16.06 -0.55 26.10
CA SER A 4 -15.83 -1.04 24.73
C SER A 4 -15.91 -2.56 24.61
N GLN A 5 -15.60 -3.30 25.69
CA GLN A 5 -15.76 -4.75 25.74
C GLN A 5 -17.22 -5.19 25.85
N ALA A 6 -18.06 -4.42 26.55
CA ALA A 6 -19.49 -4.70 26.64
C ALA A 6 -20.21 -4.52 25.29
N ILE A 7 -19.82 -3.49 24.52
CA ILE A 7 -20.38 -3.21 23.19
C ILE A 7 -19.98 -4.28 22.17
N LEU A 8 -18.73 -4.76 22.23
CA LEU A 8 -18.29 -5.86 21.36
C LEU A 8 -19.00 -7.18 21.70
N LYS A 9 -19.21 -7.46 22.99
CA LYS A 9 -19.91 -8.66 23.43
C LYS A 9 -21.39 -8.65 23.01
N SER A 10 -22.08 -7.51 23.14
CA SER A 10 -23.48 -7.38 22.70
C SER A 10 -23.64 -7.47 21.18
N LEU A 11 -22.67 -6.98 20.40
CA LEU A 11 -22.67 -7.10 18.94
C LEU A 11 -22.43 -8.54 18.46
N VAL A 12 -21.60 -9.31 19.18
CA VAL A 12 -21.36 -10.73 18.89
C VAL A 12 -22.58 -11.59 19.25
N GLU A 13 -23.21 -11.32 20.39
CA GLU A 13 -24.42 -12.03 20.83
C GLU A 13 -25.64 -11.72 19.93
N ALA A 14 -25.80 -10.46 19.48
CA ALA A 14 -26.84 -10.06 18.53
C ALA A 14 -26.65 -10.67 17.13
N LYS A 15 -25.41 -10.93 16.70
CA LYS A 15 -25.13 -11.59 15.41
C LYS A 15 -25.32 -13.10 15.49
N ALA A 16 -25.09 -13.70 16.66
CA ALA A 16 -25.27 -15.13 16.89
C ALA A 16 -26.74 -15.56 16.98
N SER A 17 -27.65 -14.70 17.45
CA SER A 17 -29.09 -15.02 17.50
C SER A 17 -29.77 -15.00 16.13
N VAL A 18 -29.27 -14.17 15.20
CA VAL A 18 -29.80 -14.06 13.82
C VAL A 18 -29.32 -15.20 12.91
N LEU A 19 -28.14 -15.78 13.18
CA LEU A 19 -27.53 -16.81 12.33
C LEU A 19 -27.82 -18.26 12.76
N ARG A 20 -28.35 -18.49 13.97
CA ARG A 20 -28.60 -19.86 14.48
C ARG A 20 -29.66 -20.65 13.71
N PRO A 21 -30.81 -20.08 13.29
CA PRO A 21 -31.85 -20.89 12.65
C PRO A 21 -31.46 -21.41 11.25
N HIS A 22 -30.64 -20.67 10.51
CA HIS A 22 -30.30 -21.04 9.12
C HIS A 22 -29.14 -22.04 8.99
N ILE A 23 -28.35 -22.23 10.04
CA ILE A 23 -27.20 -23.14 10.01
C ILE A 23 -27.61 -24.56 10.42
N THR A 24 -28.58 -24.72 11.32
CA THR A 24 -29.02 -26.04 11.80
C THR A 24 -29.78 -26.85 10.76
N ASP A 25 -30.60 -26.22 9.92
CA ASP A 25 -31.39 -26.94 8.90
C ASP A 25 -30.53 -27.38 7.70
N THR A 26 -29.43 -26.68 7.44
CA THR A 26 -28.51 -26.98 6.32
C THR A 26 -27.48 -28.06 6.69
N LEU A 27 -27.10 -28.17 7.96
CA LEU A 27 -26.13 -29.16 8.44
C LEU A 27 -26.73 -30.56 8.58
N ASN A 28 -28.01 -30.68 8.96
CA ASN A 28 -28.66 -31.99 9.13
C ASN A 28 -28.85 -32.75 7.81
N ASN A 29 -28.99 -32.04 6.68
CA ASN A 29 -29.10 -32.66 5.35
C ASN A 29 -27.75 -33.05 4.73
N SER A 30 -26.63 -32.76 5.40
CA SER A 30 -25.27 -32.94 4.86
C SER A 30 -24.45 -34.01 5.59
N LEU A 31 -25.02 -34.66 6.61
CA LEU A 31 -24.34 -35.64 7.46
C LEU A 31 -24.13 -37.02 6.81
N ASP A 32 -24.83 -37.31 5.70
CA ASP A 32 -24.70 -38.58 4.98
C ASP A 32 -23.46 -38.68 4.08
N LEU A 33 -22.65 -37.63 3.95
CA LEU A 33 -21.51 -37.59 3.02
C LEU A 33 -20.13 -37.70 3.69
N LEU A 34 -20.03 -37.91 5.01
CA LEU A 34 -18.74 -37.87 5.71
C LEU A 34 -18.59 -38.96 6.78
N PRO A 35 -18.31 -40.23 6.41
CA PRO A 35 -18.13 -41.32 7.38
C PRO A 35 -16.80 -41.31 8.15
N HIS A 36 -15.95 -40.27 8.01
CA HIS A 36 -14.59 -40.29 8.57
C HIS A 36 -14.19 -39.09 9.44
N ILE A 37 -15.14 -38.25 9.87
CA ILE A 37 -14.84 -37.17 10.82
C ILE A 37 -15.36 -37.57 12.20
N THR A 38 -14.48 -38.15 13.02
CA THR A 38 -14.79 -38.58 14.40
C THR A 38 -14.60 -37.49 15.45
N THR A 39 -14.38 -36.24 15.04
CA THR A 39 -14.12 -35.13 15.98
C THR A 39 -15.35 -34.27 16.17
N THR A 40 -15.69 -33.99 17.43
CA THR A 40 -16.85 -33.19 17.81
C THR A 40 -16.58 -31.69 17.62
N PRO A 41 -17.61 -30.87 17.32
CA PRO A 41 -17.47 -29.43 17.09
C PRO A 41 -16.73 -28.67 18.20
N ASP A 42 -16.82 -29.13 19.45
CA ASP A 42 -16.17 -28.49 20.60
C ASP A 42 -14.64 -28.66 20.60
N GLN A 43 -14.12 -29.70 19.95
CA GLN A 43 -12.67 -29.93 19.81
C GLN A 43 -12.01 -28.97 18.80
N TRP A 44 -12.81 -28.37 17.91
CA TRP A 44 -12.32 -27.47 16.86
C TRP A 44 -11.93 -26.09 17.42
N LEU A 45 -12.45 -25.76 18.62
CA LEU A 45 -12.17 -24.51 19.31
C LEU A 45 -10.87 -24.54 20.14
N GLN A 46 -10.30 -25.72 20.41
CA GLN A 46 -9.13 -25.87 21.30
C GLN A 46 -7.79 -26.02 20.56
N HIS A 47 -7.79 -26.41 19.29
CA HIS A 47 -6.58 -26.49 18.45
C HIS A 47 -6.89 -26.01 17.03
N PRO A 48 -6.32 -24.89 16.55
CA PRO A 48 -6.62 -24.37 15.22
C PRO A 48 -5.82 -25.12 14.15
N TYR A 49 -6.09 -26.41 13.99
CA TYR A 49 -5.86 -27.22 12.78
C TYR A 49 -4.53 -28.00 12.65
N PRO A 50 -4.43 -29.17 13.31
CA PRO A 50 -3.44 -30.21 12.95
C PRO A 50 -3.77 -30.96 11.64
N PHE A 51 -4.91 -30.71 11.00
CA PHE A 51 -5.30 -31.39 9.75
C PHE A 51 -4.78 -30.67 8.49
N LEU A 52 -4.56 -29.35 8.55
CA LEU A 52 -4.08 -28.57 7.40
C LEU A 52 -2.63 -28.92 7.05
N SER A 53 -1.82 -29.37 8.01
CA SER A 53 -0.47 -29.88 7.76
C SER A 53 -0.44 -31.29 7.15
N LYS A 54 -1.61 -31.91 6.93
CA LYS A 54 -1.75 -33.26 6.37
C LYS A 54 -2.61 -33.30 5.10
N ILE A 55 -2.95 -32.13 4.52
CA ILE A 55 -3.64 -32.11 3.23
C ILE A 55 -2.64 -32.55 2.17
N ASP A 56 -2.79 -33.79 1.74
CA ASP A 56 -2.04 -34.38 0.66
C ASP A 56 -2.42 -33.70 -0.66
N ILE A 57 -1.44 -33.13 -1.35
CA ILE A 57 -1.65 -32.46 -2.65
C ILE A 57 -2.23 -33.45 -3.67
N SER A 58 -1.88 -34.73 -3.57
CA SER A 58 -2.44 -35.79 -4.43
C SER A 58 -3.95 -36.00 -4.19
N TRP A 59 -4.45 -35.75 -2.97
CA TRP A 59 -5.88 -35.79 -2.68
C TRP A 59 -6.61 -34.61 -3.34
N LEU A 60 -6.07 -33.40 -3.27
CA LEU A 60 -6.64 -32.22 -3.94
C LEU A 60 -6.67 -32.40 -5.47
N GLU A 61 -5.60 -32.94 -6.05
CA GLU A 61 -5.54 -33.26 -7.48
C GLU A 61 -6.54 -34.37 -7.87
N SER A 62 -6.72 -35.39 -7.02
CA SER A 62 -7.72 -36.44 -7.24
C SER A 62 -9.16 -35.93 -7.18
N GLN A 63 -9.44 -34.90 -6.36
CA GLN A 63 -10.74 -34.23 -6.33
C GLN A 63 -10.93 -33.34 -7.55
N GLN A 64 -9.88 -32.66 -8.01
CA GLN A 64 -9.92 -31.83 -9.22
C GLN A 64 -10.18 -32.66 -10.50
N LEU A 65 -9.60 -33.87 -10.58
CA LEU A 65 -9.90 -34.85 -11.65
C LEU A 65 -11.33 -35.39 -11.57
N ARG A 66 -11.84 -35.74 -10.38
CA ARG A 66 -13.25 -36.16 -10.19
C ARG A 66 -14.27 -35.07 -10.50
N LEU A 67 -13.92 -33.80 -10.28
CA LEU A 67 -14.78 -32.65 -10.57
C LEU A 67 -14.87 -32.36 -12.08
N HIS A 68 -13.83 -32.71 -12.85
CA HIS A 68 -13.84 -32.57 -14.30
C HIS A 68 -14.71 -33.65 -14.98
N GLU A 69 -14.86 -34.83 -14.35
CA GLU A 69 -15.73 -35.91 -14.82
C GLU A 69 -17.23 -35.66 -14.53
N LEU A 70 -17.56 -34.78 -13.59
CA LEU A 70 -18.95 -34.52 -13.16
C LEU A 70 -19.72 -33.50 -14.01
N GLY A 71 -19.12 -32.97 -15.09
CA GLY A 71 -19.84 -32.31 -16.19
C GLY A 71 -20.78 -31.13 -15.83
N LYS A 72 -20.70 -30.59 -14.62
CA LYS A 72 -21.51 -29.45 -14.16
C LYS A 72 -20.59 -28.40 -13.59
N SER A 73 -20.67 -27.21 -14.19
CA SER A 73 -19.91 -26.00 -13.83
C SER A 73 -19.72 -25.91 -12.31
N PRO A 74 -18.47 -25.77 -11.80
CA PRO A 74 -18.19 -25.75 -10.39
C PRO A 74 -19.05 -24.69 -9.71
N THR A 75 -20.05 -25.19 -9.01
CA THR A 75 -21.12 -24.42 -8.39
C THR A 75 -20.47 -23.50 -7.36
N SER A 76 -21.00 -22.28 -7.23
CA SER A 76 -20.55 -21.15 -6.41
C SER A 76 -19.82 -21.47 -5.10
N GLN A 77 -20.09 -22.61 -4.48
CA GLN A 77 -19.46 -23.14 -3.27
C GLN A 77 -17.96 -23.45 -3.42
N ILE A 78 -17.50 -24.02 -4.53
CA ILE A 78 -16.05 -24.26 -4.75
C ILE A 78 -15.33 -22.92 -4.96
N ALA A 79 -15.96 -21.98 -5.67
CA ALA A 79 -15.45 -20.61 -5.81
C ALA A 79 -15.45 -19.84 -4.48
N GLN A 80 -16.46 -20.05 -3.63
CA GLN A 80 -16.54 -19.46 -2.29
C GLN A 80 -15.50 -20.06 -1.35
N PHE A 81 -15.31 -21.38 -1.38
CA PHE A 81 -14.32 -22.07 -0.56
C PHE A 81 -12.89 -21.74 -0.99
N SER A 82 -12.63 -21.65 -2.30
CA SER A 82 -11.32 -21.22 -2.81
C SER A 82 -11.07 -19.74 -2.49
N HIS A 83 -12.07 -18.86 -2.64
CA HIS A 83 -11.94 -17.47 -2.18
C HIS A 83 -11.72 -17.38 -0.67
N PHE A 84 -12.44 -18.15 0.14
CA PHE A 84 -12.30 -18.13 1.59
C PHE A 84 -10.94 -18.68 2.03
N SER A 85 -10.47 -19.77 1.43
CA SER A 85 -9.15 -20.37 1.71
C SER A 85 -8.01 -19.47 1.24
N LEU A 86 -8.17 -18.81 0.09
CA LEU A 86 -7.23 -17.79 -0.39
C LEU A 86 -7.23 -16.58 0.53
N TRP A 87 -8.40 -16.10 0.95
CA TRP A 87 -8.55 -14.98 1.87
C TRP A 87 -7.98 -15.28 3.25
N GLN A 88 -8.23 -16.47 3.79
CA GLN A 88 -7.65 -16.94 5.04
C GLN A 88 -6.14 -17.13 4.93
N SER A 89 -5.63 -17.68 3.83
CA SER A 89 -4.18 -17.80 3.58
C SER A 89 -3.50 -16.43 3.47
N LEU A 90 -4.15 -15.48 2.80
CA LEU A 90 -3.69 -14.09 2.70
C LEU A 90 -3.71 -13.37 4.06
N ILE A 91 -4.64 -13.70 4.95
CA ILE A 91 -4.83 -13.01 6.25
C ILE A 91 -4.08 -13.67 7.41
N HIS A 92 -3.96 -15.00 7.42
CA HIS A 92 -3.25 -15.69 8.50
C HIS A 92 -1.73 -15.54 8.39
N ASN A 93 -1.18 -15.29 7.21
CA ASN A 93 0.28 -15.26 7.03
C ASN A 93 0.90 -13.91 6.70
N GLN A 94 0.16 -12.87 6.27
CA GLN A 94 0.81 -11.62 5.84
C GLN A 94 -0.06 -10.41 6.17
N THR A 95 0.55 -9.39 6.79
CA THR A 95 0.10 -7.99 6.97
C THR A 95 -1.38 -7.73 6.70
N LYS A 96 -2.14 -7.28 7.71
CA LYS A 96 -3.56 -6.88 7.60
C LYS A 96 -3.76 -5.75 6.56
N ILE A 97 -3.76 -6.10 5.28
CA ILE A 97 -3.97 -5.18 4.17
C ILE A 97 -5.47 -4.92 4.05
N LEU A 98 -5.86 -3.66 4.21
CA LEU A 98 -7.20 -3.16 3.99
C LEU A 98 -7.57 -3.28 2.50
N PRO A 99 -8.85 -3.52 2.17
CA PRO A 99 -9.32 -3.42 0.79
C PRO A 99 -8.97 -2.07 0.18
N PHE A 100 -8.68 -2.05 -1.13
CA PHE A 100 -8.23 -0.86 -1.86
C PHE A 100 -9.13 0.36 -1.63
N GLN A 101 -10.45 0.18 -1.64
CA GLN A 101 -11.42 1.25 -1.40
C GLN A 101 -11.25 1.87 0.00
N ALA A 102 -11.07 1.05 1.03
CA ALA A 102 -10.85 1.54 2.39
C ALA A 102 -9.47 2.19 2.55
N ALA A 103 -8.43 1.64 1.91
CA ALA A 103 -7.09 2.22 1.93
C ALA A 103 -7.05 3.61 1.25
N ARG A 104 -7.87 3.81 0.22
CA ARG A 104 -7.99 5.08 -0.52
C ARG A 104 -8.59 6.21 0.33
N GLU A 105 -9.39 5.89 1.34
CA GLU A 105 -10.00 6.86 2.25
C GLU A 105 -9.02 7.36 3.33
N LEU A 106 -7.85 6.74 3.45
CA LEU A 106 -6.83 7.11 4.43
C LEU A 106 -6.03 8.35 3.98
N PRO A 107 -5.29 9.01 4.90
CA PRO A 107 -4.37 10.08 4.54
C PRO A 107 -3.38 9.64 3.46
N LEU A 108 -3.24 10.45 2.41
CA LEU A 108 -2.45 10.14 1.21
C LEU A 108 -2.96 8.92 0.40
N GLY A 109 -4.20 8.48 0.62
CA GLY A 109 -4.83 7.39 -0.16
C GLY A 109 -5.02 7.73 -1.65
N ASN A 110 -5.00 9.02 -1.99
CA ASN A 110 -4.95 9.51 -3.37
C ASN A 110 -3.69 9.08 -4.16
N LEU A 111 -2.60 8.69 -3.47
CA LEU A 111 -1.44 8.07 -4.11
C LEU A 111 -1.80 6.79 -4.85
N LEU A 112 -2.83 6.07 -4.38
CA LEU A 112 -3.25 4.79 -4.95
C LEU A 112 -3.97 4.95 -6.29
N GLU A 113 -4.36 6.17 -6.65
CA GLU A 113 -4.99 6.50 -7.93
C GLU A 113 -3.97 6.82 -9.03
N LEU A 114 -2.68 6.93 -8.69
CA LEU A 114 -1.65 7.34 -9.64
C LEU A 114 -1.30 6.23 -10.60
N THR A 115 -1.08 6.59 -11.86
CA THR A 115 -0.40 5.72 -12.81
C THR A 115 1.09 5.63 -12.48
N LYS A 116 1.79 4.67 -13.08
CA LYS A 116 3.25 4.60 -13.00
C LYS A 116 3.91 5.88 -13.51
N SER A 117 3.42 6.44 -14.61
CA SER A 117 3.95 7.69 -15.18
C SER A 117 3.75 8.86 -14.21
N ASP A 118 2.58 8.95 -13.60
CA ASP A 118 2.27 10.03 -12.65
C ASP A 118 3.06 9.89 -11.35
N SER A 119 3.36 8.67 -10.91
CA SER A 119 4.26 8.41 -9.78
C SER A 119 5.66 8.95 -10.06
N VAL A 120 6.20 8.75 -11.28
CA VAL A 120 7.49 9.31 -11.68
C VAL A 120 7.47 10.84 -11.69
N LYS A 121 6.40 11.46 -12.23
CA LYS A 121 6.22 12.92 -12.18
C LYS A 121 6.14 13.44 -10.75
N LEU A 122 5.42 12.75 -9.87
CA LEU A 122 5.34 13.08 -8.46
C LEU A 122 6.72 13.09 -7.80
N PHE A 123 7.57 12.10 -8.07
CA PHE A 123 8.92 12.07 -7.52
C PHE A 123 9.75 13.26 -8.01
N HIS A 124 9.69 13.62 -9.29
CA HIS A 124 10.38 14.82 -9.75
C HIS A 124 9.86 16.09 -9.06
N LEU A 125 8.53 16.24 -8.90
CA LEU A 125 7.94 17.38 -8.20
C LEU A 125 8.37 17.44 -6.72
N LEU A 126 8.42 16.29 -6.04
CA LEU A 126 8.89 16.21 -4.67
C LEU A 126 10.37 16.57 -4.53
N GLY A 127 11.21 16.18 -5.49
CA GLY A 127 12.62 16.59 -5.53
C GLY A 127 12.81 18.10 -5.65
N LEU A 128 11.81 18.84 -6.18
CA LEU A 128 11.88 20.30 -6.29
C LEU A 128 11.81 21.02 -4.94
N PHE A 129 11.30 20.38 -3.88
CA PHE A 129 11.37 20.94 -2.53
C PHE A 129 12.83 21.09 -2.08
N ASP A 130 13.63 20.02 -2.22
CA ASP A 130 15.06 20.05 -1.91
C ASP A 130 15.81 21.01 -2.85
N LEU A 131 15.47 21.02 -4.15
CA LEU A 131 16.06 21.96 -5.10
C LEU A 131 15.76 23.42 -4.72
N SER A 132 14.56 23.73 -4.26
CA SER A 132 14.18 25.09 -3.88
C SER A 132 15.01 25.63 -2.71
N LEU A 133 15.43 24.76 -1.79
CA LEU A 133 16.31 25.09 -0.68
C LEU A 133 17.73 25.33 -1.15
N ASP A 134 18.23 24.46 -2.03
CA ASP A 134 19.61 24.54 -2.50
C ASP A 134 19.84 25.65 -3.52
N LEU A 135 18.84 26.00 -4.34
CA LEU A 135 18.94 27.11 -5.28
C LEU A 135 19.27 28.44 -4.60
N LYS A 136 18.79 28.64 -3.36
CA LYS A 136 19.10 29.84 -2.56
C LYS A 136 20.58 29.95 -2.20
N LYS A 137 21.31 28.84 -2.25
CA LYS A 137 22.73 28.72 -1.90
C LYS A 137 23.66 28.78 -3.12
N ILE A 138 23.12 28.61 -4.34
CA ILE A 138 23.92 28.61 -5.57
C ILE A 138 24.19 30.05 -6.01
N VAL A 139 25.46 30.44 -5.99
CA VAL A 139 25.91 31.78 -6.41
C VAL A 139 26.27 31.82 -7.90
N GLN A 140 26.61 30.68 -8.50
CA GLN A 140 27.09 30.62 -9.88
C GLN A 140 25.96 30.74 -10.91
N THR A 141 25.89 31.88 -11.62
CA THR A 141 24.92 32.14 -12.69
C THR A 141 24.85 31.05 -13.77
N PRO A 142 25.97 30.48 -14.26
CA PRO A 142 25.91 29.43 -15.28
C PRO A 142 25.21 28.15 -14.78
N THR A 143 25.43 27.78 -13.52
CA THR A 143 24.78 26.62 -12.90
C THR A 143 23.28 26.86 -12.75
N LEU A 144 22.87 28.06 -12.32
CA LEU A 144 21.45 28.43 -12.24
C LEU A 144 20.76 28.39 -13.61
N GLN A 145 21.41 28.89 -14.66
CA GLN A 145 20.87 28.84 -16.02
C GLN A 145 20.74 27.39 -16.50
N ALA A 146 21.75 26.55 -16.28
CA ALA A 146 21.70 25.14 -16.65
C ALA A 146 20.56 24.38 -15.93
N ILE A 147 20.35 24.64 -14.63
CA ILE A 147 19.22 24.06 -13.89
C ILE A 147 17.89 24.50 -14.51
N LYS A 148 17.71 25.79 -14.76
CA LYS A 148 16.46 26.33 -15.34
C LYS A 148 16.17 25.73 -16.72
N SER A 149 17.19 25.54 -17.55
CA SER A 149 17.04 24.94 -18.88
C SER A 149 16.78 23.43 -18.84
N ALA A 150 17.17 22.74 -17.76
CA ALA A 150 16.94 21.31 -17.57
C ALA A 150 15.55 20.96 -17.00
N LEU A 151 14.80 21.96 -16.51
CA LEU A 151 13.47 21.79 -15.94
C LEU A 151 12.38 22.08 -16.98
N SER A 152 11.30 21.30 -16.95
CA SER A 152 10.12 21.60 -17.77
C SER A 152 9.43 22.88 -17.33
N ALA A 153 8.57 23.45 -18.19
CA ALA A 153 7.79 24.65 -17.85
C ALA A 153 6.94 24.45 -16.58
N ALA A 154 6.29 23.29 -16.44
CA ALA A 154 5.50 22.94 -15.27
C ALA A 154 6.36 22.78 -14.00
N GLN A 155 7.53 22.15 -14.11
CA GLN A 155 8.48 22.05 -12.99
C GLN A 155 8.98 23.43 -12.57
N MET A 156 9.32 24.30 -13.52
CA MET A 156 9.75 25.67 -13.26
C MET A 156 8.66 26.50 -12.60
N GLN A 157 7.41 26.38 -13.04
CA GLN A 157 6.29 27.06 -12.42
C GLN A 157 6.07 26.59 -10.98
N PHE A 158 6.12 25.28 -10.74
CA PHE A 158 6.01 24.73 -9.40
C PHE A 158 7.16 25.19 -8.50
N LEU A 159 8.40 25.12 -8.99
CA LEU A 159 9.59 25.56 -8.26
C LEU A 159 9.51 27.05 -7.87
N LYS A 160 9.01 27.92 -8.74
CA LYS A 160 8.75 29.33 -8.41
C LYS A 160 7.73 29.47 -7.27
N SER A 161 6.69 28.62 -7.25
CA SER A 161 5.70 28.62 -6.17
C SER A 161 6.26 28.18 -4.81
N LEU A 162 7.39 27.44 -4.83
CA LEU A 162 8.08 27.00 -3.61
C LEU A 162 9.00 28.08 -3.03
N ALA A 163 9.41 29.08 -3.81
CA ALA A 163 10.39 30.09 -3.38
C ALA A 163 10.00 30.81 -2.07
N ASN A 164 8.70 31.08 -1.91
CA ASN A 164 8.12 31.78 -0.77
C ASN A 164 7.58 30.85 0.33
N LYS A 165 7.65 29.54 0.13
CA LYS A 165 7.18 28.56 1.12
C LYS A 165 8.33 28.18 2.05
N PRO A 166 8.17 28.29 3.38
CA PRO A 166 9.14 27.75 4.31
C PRO A 166 9.10 26.22 4.23
N THR A 167 10.11 25.61 3.61
CA THR A 167 10.29 24.16 3.66
C THR A 167 10.81 23.80 5.05
N THR A 168 10.11 22.89 5.74
CA THR A 168 10.44 22.55 7.13
C THR A 168 11.44 21.39 7.22
N VAL A 169 11.62 20.65 6.13
CA VAL A 169 12.46 19.45 6.10
C VAL A 169 13.52 19.58 5.02
N ASP A 170 14.79 19.53 5.44
CA ASP A 170 15.98 19.54 4.59
C ASP A 170 16.64 18.15 4.67
N PHE A 171 16.79 17.47 3.53
CA PHE A 171 17.48 16.17 3.42
C PHE A 171 18.98 16.31 3.08
N GLY A 172 19.53 17.51 3.28
CA GLY A 172 20.91 17.85 2.94
C GLY A 172 21.08 18.27 1.50
N ARG A 173 22.29 18.76 1.19
CA ARG A 173 22.63 19.34 -0.11
C ARG A 173 22.51 18.31 -1.24
N LEU A 174 22.08 18.78 -2.41
CA LEU A 174 22.02 18.08 -3.69
C LEU A 174 23.39 18.01 -4.39
N ASP A 175 24.42 18.68 -3.85
CA ASP A 175 25.77 18.77 -4.41
C ASP A 175 25.84 19.28 -5.86
N LEU A 176 24.95 20.21 -6.21
CA LEU A 176 24.85 20.81 -7.55
C LEU A 176 26.08 21.62 -7.96
N ASP A 177 26.96 21.96 -7.01
CA ASP A 177 28.26 22.58 -7.29
C ASP A 177 29.17 21.66 -8.12
N ARG A 178 29.00 20.32 -7.99
CA ARG A 178 29.75 19.30 -8.72
C ARG A 178 28.92 18.64 -9.84
N TRP A 179 27.70 19.10 -10.06
CA TRP A 179 26.83 18.56 -11.09
C TRP A 179 27.38 18.88 -12.49
N ASN A 180 27.38 17.89 -13.36
CA ASN A 180 27.94 17.97 -14.72
C ASN A 180 27.08 18.77 -15.73
N ARG A 181 26.04 19.45 -15.26
CA ARG A 181 25.12 20.28 -16.05
C ARG A 181 24.34 19.52 -17.13
N GLN A 182 24.26 18.20 -17.04
CA GLN A 182 23.48 17.38 -17.97
C GLN A 182 22.01 17.30 -17.50
N PRO A 183 21.02 17.64 -18.34
CA PRO A 183 19.61 17.66 -17.93
C PRO A 183 19.15 16.34 -17.31
N GLN A 184 19.53 15.21 -17.91
CA GLN A 184 19.14 13.88 -17.42
C GLN A 184 19.66 13.60 -16.01
N SER A 185 20.91 13.95 -15.71
CA SER A 185 21.48 13.70 -14.38
C SER A 185 20.81 14.56 -13.31
N LEU A 186 20.32 15.76 -13.65
CA LEU A 186 19.48 16.53 -12.72
C LEU A 186 18.14 15.83 -12.47
N GLN A 187 17.47 15.34 -13.51
CA GLN A 187 16.21 14.61 -13.36
C GLN A 187 16.41 13.36 -12.48
N ASP A 188 17.50 12.62 -12.65
CA ASP A 188 17.83 11.47 -11.79
C ASP A 188 18.04 11.88 -10.33
N VAL A 189 18.71 13.01 -10.06
CA VAL A 189 18.86 13.55 -8.71
C VAL A 189 17.50 13.90 -8.10
N LEU A 190 16.66 14.63 -8.84
CA LEU A 190 15.33 15.04 -8.39
C LEU A 190 14.43 13.83 -8.13
N PHE A 191 14.44 12.85 -9.03
CA PHE A 191 13.73 11.59 -8.89
C PHE A 191 14.10 10.88 -7.59
N ASN A 192 15.40 10.68 -7.35
CA ASN A 192 15.89 9.96 -6.19
C ASN A 192 15.57 10.69 -4.88
N ARG A 193 15.65 12.03 -4.89
CA ARG A 193 15.30 12.88 -3.75
C ARG A 193 13.81 12.83 -3.45
N GLY A 194 12.97 12.95 -4.47
CA GLY A 194 11.52 12.85 -4.29
C GLY A 194 11.05 11.47 -3.85
N LEU A 195 11.66 10.41 -4.36
CA LEU A 195 11.41 9.04 -3.91
C LEU A 195 11.71 8.89 -2.41
N ASN A 196 12.87 9.39 -1.97
CA ASN A 196 13.23 9.38 -0.55
C ASN A 196 12.25 10.23 0.28
N ARG A 197 11.93 11.45 -0.17
CA ARG A 197 11.00 12.36 0.51
C ARG A 197 9.63 11.71 0.70
N LEU A 198 9.08 11.05 -0.32
CA LEU A 198 7.83 10.30 -0.20
C LEU A 198 7.95 9.12 0.76
N ALA A 199 9.02 8.33 0.66
CA ALA A 199 9.22 7.17 1.52
C ALA A 199 9.29 7.56 3.00
N LYS A 200 9.92 8.70 3.32
CA LYS A 200 9.91 9.27 4.67
C LYS A 200 8.52 9.75 5.07
N ALA A 201 7.81 10.45 4.19
CA ALA A 201 6.43 10.90 4.45
C ALA A 201 5.48 9.75 4.78
N LEU A 202 5.71 8.57 4.19
CA LEU A 202 4.88 7.37 4.36
C LEU A 202 5.34 6.44 5.49
N PHE A 203 6.36 6.78 6.28
CA PHE A 203 6.86 5.89 7.34
C PHE A 203 5.79 5.48 8.36
N HIS A 204 4.93 6.41 8.77
CA HIS A 204 3.80 6.14 9.67
C HIS A 204 2.47 5.94 8.94
N ALA A 205 2.49 5.81 7.60
CA ALA A 205 1.29 5.50 6.85
C ALA A 205 0.83 4.08 7.14
N GLU A 206 -0.45 3.83 6.90
CA GLU A 206 -1.01 2.49 7.05
C GLU A 206 -0.36 1.54 6.04
N SER A 207 -0.10 0.31 6.48
CA SER A 207 0.64 -0.72 5.74
C SER A 207 0.05 -1.03 4.36
N SER A 208 -1.26 -0.90 4.18
CA SER A 208 -1.94 -1.09 2.89
C SER A 208 -1.58 0.00 1.89
N ILE A 209 -1.45 1.26 2.31
CA ILE A 209 -1.04 2.34 1.40
C ILE A 209 0.34 2.02 0.84
N ILE A 210 1.28 1.63 1.71
CA ILE A 210 2.64 1.25 1.31
C ILE A 210 2.59 0.04 0.39
N TRP A 211 1.82 -0.99 0.74
CA TRP A 211 1.71 -2.24 0.00
C TRP A 211 1.14 -2.04 -1.42
N TYR A 212 0.10 -1.23 -1.55
CA TYR A 212 -0.52 -0.91 -2.83
C TYR A 212 0.40 0.00 -3.66
N PHE A 213 0.96 1.05 -3.04
CA PHE A 213 1.84 1.98 -3.74
C PHE A 213 3.11 1.28 -4.24
N GLU A 214 3.73 0.40 -3.45
CA GLU A 214 4.89 -0.42 -3.87
C GLU A 214 4.62 -1.19 -5.17
N ARG A 215 3.37 -1.64 -5.39
CA ARG A 215 2.95 -2.42 -6.57
C ARG A 215 2.57 -1.58 -7.78
N ILE A 216 2.28 -0.29 -7.58
CA ILE A 216 2.14 0.67 -8.69
C ILE A 216 3.52 0.93 -9.32
N LEU A 217 4.58 0.87 -8.50
CA LEU A 217 5.96 1.02 -8.95
C LEU A 217 6.48 -0.26 -9.63
N ASP A 218 7.48 -0.13 -10.49
CA ASP A 218 8.17 -1.32 -10.99
C ASP A 218 9.03 -1.97 -9.89
N LYS A 219 9.35 -3.25 -10.07
CA LYS A 219 10.04 -4.05 -9.07
C LYS A 219 11.34 -3.40 -8.53
N PRO A 220 12.23 -2.82 -9.36
CA PRO A 220 13.42 -2.14 -8.86
C PRO A 220 13.09 -0.91 -8.00
N MET A 221 12.14 -0.09 -8.45
CA MET A 221 11.75 1.13 -7.77
C MET A 221 10.97 0.85 -6.48
N GLY A 222 10.05 -0.12 -6.48
CA GLY A 222 9.34 -0.58 -5.28
C GLY A 222 10.30 -1.12 -4.22
N THR A 223 11.30 -1.90 -4.64
CA THR A 223 12.35 -2.40 -3.73
C THR A 223 13.16 -1.24 -3.12
N LYS A 224 13.55 -0.26 -3.94
CA LYS A 224 14.28 0.93 -3.48
C LYS A 224 13.43 1.78 -2.54
N PHE A 225 12.18 2.04 -2.91
CA PHE A 225 11.20 2.79 -2.13
C PHE A 225 11.04 2.19 -0.73
N LYS A 226 10.78 0.88 -0.65
CA LYS A 226 10.62 0.15 0.61
C LYS A 226 11.82 0.27 1.53
N LYS A 227 13.05 0.22 1.00
CA LYS A 227 14.28 0.41 1.77
C LYS A 227 14.44 1.83 2.31
N LEU A 228 13.83 2.82 1.68
CA LEU A 228 13.90 4.22 2.10
C LEU A 228 12.86 4.56 3.18
N ILE A 229 11.86 3.72 3.39
CA ILE A 229 10.87 3.88 4.46
C ILE A 229 11.58 3.74 5.81
N SER A 230 11.75 4.85 6.52
CA SER A 230 12.33 4.86 7.86
C SER A 230 11.86 6.06 8.65
N ASP A 231 11.94 5.95 9.98
CA ASP A 231 11.58 7.01 10.91
C ASP A 231 12.50 8.23 10.75
N LEU A 232 11.91 9.43 10.81
CA LEU A 232 12.63 10.70 10.91
C LEU A 232 12.94 11.09 12.36
N LYS A 233 12.34 10.42 13.34
CA LYS A 233 12.41 10.74 14.77
C LYS A 233 12.03 12.19 15.07
N ASN A 234 11.15 12.77 14.24
CA ASN A 234 10.69 14.16 14.32
C ASN A 234 9.26 14.26 13.76
N ALA A 235 8.26 14.25 14.66
CA ALA A 235 6.85 14.29 14.27
C ALA A 235 6.43 15.58 13.52
N PRO A 236 6.90 16.79 13.91
CA PRO A 236 6.67 17.99 13.11
C PRO A 236 7.19 17.88 11.67
N ALA A 237 8.40 17.35 11.47
CA ALA A 237 8.98 17.12 10.15
C ALA A 237 8.13 16.13 9.34
N GLN A 238 7.67 15.04 9.95
CA GLN A 238 6.77 14.07 9.31
C GLN A 238 5.50 14.73 8.79
N LYS A 239 4.84 15.55 9.62
CA LYS A 239 3.61 16.27 9.23
C LYS A 239 3.86 17.26 8.10
N ALA A 240 5.00 17.95 8.12
CA ALA A 240 5.41 18.83 7.04
C ALA A 240 5.58 18.04 5.72
N LEU A 241 6.26 16.89 5.75
CA LEU A 241 6.41 16.05 4.56
C LEU A 241 5.07 15.58 3.98
N MET A 242 4.14 15.15 4.82
CA MET A 242 2.80 14.76 4.35
C MET A 242 2.09 15.93 3.64
N THR A 243 2.26 17.15 4.15
CA THR A 243 1.70 18.38 3.56
C THR A 243 2.36 18.70 2.21
N GLU A 244 3.67 18.50 2.09
CA GLU A 244 4.40 18.68 0.84
C GLU A 244 4.02 17.64 -0.21
N VAL A 245 3.81 16.38 0.19
CA VAL A 245 3.28 15.32 -0.68
C VAL A 245 1.91 15.70 -1.21
N GLN A 246 1.01 16.17 -0.34
CA GLN A 246 -0.29 16.65 -0.77
C GLN A 246 -0.17 17.83 -1.74
N THR A 247 0.72 18.79 -1.46
CA THR A 247 0.97 19.94 -2.34
C THR A 247 1.46 19.50 -3.73
N ALA A 248 2.36 18.51 -3.79
CA ALA A 248 2.87 17.98 -5.04
C ALA A 248 1.79 17.20 -5.83
N LEU A 249 0.92 16.46 -5.13
CA LEU A 249 -0.23 15.78 -5.72
C LEU A 249 -1.24 16.77 -6.30
N ASP A 250 -1.53 17.85 -5.59
CA ASP A 250 -2.43 18.91 -6.08
C ASP A 250 -1.85 19.56 -7.33
N GLN A 251 -0.53 19.79 -7.37
CA GLN A 251 0.14 20.31 -8.55
C GLN A 251 0.06 19.36 -9.74
N LEU A 252 0.24 18.06 -9.51
CA LEU A 252 0.20 17.04 -10.55
C LEU A 252 -1.16 16.96 -11.26
N ARG A 253 -2.23 17.32 -10.54
CA ARG A 253 -3.62 17.30 -11.03
C ARG A 253 -4.04 18.57 -11.76
N LYS A 254 -3.25 19.64 -11.73
CA LYS A 254 -3.59 20.87 -12.45
C LYS A 254 -3.54 20.60 -13.96
N PRO A 255 -4.55 21.04 -14.73
CA PRO A 255 -4.48 20.99 -16.18
C PRO A 255 -3.28 21.82 -16.65
N VAL A 256 -2.51 21.26 -17.58
CA VAL A 256 -1.36 21.90 -18.23
C VAL A 256 -1.83 22.98 -19.18
#